data_AF-A0AAU3JT49-F1
#
_entry.id   AF-A0AAU3JT49-F1
#
_cell.length_a   1.000
_cell.length_b   1.000
_cell.length_c   1.000
_cell.angle_alpha   90.00
_cell.angle_beta   90.00
_cell.angle_gamma   90.00
#
_symmetry.space_group_name_H-M   'P 1'
#
loop_
_entity.id
_entity.type
_entity.pdbx_description
1 polymer ?
#
loop_
_entity_poly.entity_id
_entity_poly.type
_entity_poly.pdbx_seq_one_letter_code
_entity_poly.pdbx_strand_id
1 'polypeptide(L)' 'MTTDSCPALRARLLEADTLLSRRWVECVKCIERKSFDDGNTDVQEWAADHTRLYAGHDRYRIVSQVGLILAPTMAP' A
#
# COMPACT_ATOMS: atom_id res chain seq x y z
N MET A 1 -32.27 0.90 -1.62
CA MET A 1 -31.50 2.13 -1.93
C MET A 1 -30.58 2.39 -0.74
N THR A 2 -29.31 2.04 -0.85
CA THR A 2 -28.30 2.32 0.19
C THR A 2 -27.86 3.77 0.06
N THR A 3 -28.23 4.59 1.03
CA THR A 3 -27.78 5.98 1.16
C THR A 3 -26.27 5.96 1.34
N ASP A 4 -25.53 6.43 0.33
CA ASP A 4 -24.07 6.51 0.37
C ASP A 4 -23.69 7.47 1.50
N SER A 5 -23.21 6.89 2.61
CA SER A 5 -22.92 7.64 3.82
C SER A 5 -21.55 8.28 3.62
N CYS A 6 -21.53 9.59 3.38
CA CYS A 6 -20.35 10.43 3.12
C CYS A 6 -19.82 10.45 1.66
N PRO A 7 -20.59 10.99 0.69
CA PRO A 7 -20.11 11.20 -0.69
C PRO A 7 -18.86 12.11 -0.76
N ALA A 8 -18.70 13.06 0.17
CA ALA A 8 -17.51 13.90 0.26
C ALA A 8 -16.23 13.13 0.67
N LEU A 9 -16.38 12.08 1.49
CA LEU A 9 -15.26 11.19 1.83
C LEU A 9 -14.86 10.35 0.63
N ARG A 10 -15.85 9.84 -0.12
CA ARG A 10 -15.62 9.07 -1.36
C ARG A 10 -14.88 9.89 -2.40
N ALA A 11 -15.25 11.15 -2.62
CA ALA A 11 -14.55 12.06 -3.53
C ALA A 11 -13.08 12.30 -3.12
N ARG A 12 -12.82 12.50 -1.82
CA ARG A 12 -11.44 12.64 -1.29
C ARG A 12 -10.61 11.36 -1.37
N LEU A 13 -11.24 10.19 -1.25
CA LEU A 13 -10.57 8.90 -1.45
C LEU A 13 -10.28 8.63 -2.93
N LEU A 14 -11.13 9.08 -3.85
CA LEU A 14 -10.87 9.02 -5.30
C LEU A 14 -9.67 9.89 -5.70
N GLU A 15 -9.43 11.02 -5.02
CA GLU A 15 -8.20 11.81 -5.17
C GLU A 15 -6.97 11.10 -4.56
N ALA A 16 -7.14 10.12 -3.67
CA ALA A 16 -6.04 9.45 -3.00
C ALA A 16 -5.17 8.60 -3.94
N ASP A 17 -5.72 8.11 -5.05
CA ASP A 17 -4.94 7.41 -6.10
C ASP A 17 -3.96 8.35 -6.82
N THR A 18 -4.11 9.68 -6.66
CA THR A 18 -3.19 10.69 -7.16
C THR A 18 -2.20 11.20 -6.11
N LEU A 19 -2.36 10.79 -4.85
CA LEU A 19 -1.46 11.18 -3.77
C LEU A 19 -0.17 10.36 -3.81
N LEU A 20 0.93 10.95 -3.33
CA LEU A 20 2.20 10.24 -3.18
C LEU A 20 2.01 9.02 -2.27
N SER A 21 1.98 7.84 -2.88
CA SER A 21 1.91 6.57 -2.18
C SER A 21 3.31 6.03 -1.93
N ARG A 22 3.59 5.59 -0.70
CA ARG A 22 4.75 4.73 -0.44
C ARG A 22 4.41 3.32 -0.87
N ARG A 23 5.29 2.68 -1.63
CA ARG A 23 5.06 1.32 -2.12
C ARG A 23 6.24 0.42 -1.82
N TRP A 24 5.93 -0.81 -1.42
CA TRP A 24 6.94 -1.81 -1.09
C TRP A 24 6.43 -3.22 -1.37
N VAL A 25 7.35 -4.13 -1.59
CA VAL A 25 7.08 -5.56 -1.55
C VAL A 25 7.34 -6.05 -0.12
N GLU A 26 6.49 -6.95 0.39
CA GLU A 26 6.73 -7.61 1.68
C GLU A 26 6.37 -9.09 1.68
N CYS A 27 7.09 -9.86 2.49
CA CYS A 27 6.82 -11.27 2.73
C CYS A 27 5.61 -11.42 3.64
N VAL A 28 4.67 -12.29 3.28
CA VAL A 28 3.45 -12.52 4.08
C VAL A 28 3.77 -13.22 5.41
N LYS A 29 4.85 -14.01 5.47
CA LYS A 29 5.20 -14.79 6.66
C LYS A 29 6.00 -14.01 7.69
N CYS A 30 7.06 -13.31 7.27
CA CYS A 30 7.96 -12.62 8.19
C CYS A 30 7.81 -11.09 8.18
N ILE A 31 7.01 -10.52 7.29
CA ILE A 31 6.79 -9.07 7.16
C ILE A 31 8.07 -8.29 6.81
N GLU A 32 9.15 -8.99 6.41
CA GLU A 32 10.32 -8.33 5.81
C GLU A 32 9.87 -7.63 4.52
N ARG A 33 10.35 -6.39 4.34
CA ARG A 33 9.88 -5.51 3.28
C ARG A 33 11.01 -4.75 2.61
N LYS A 34 10.83 -4.45 1.33
CA LYS A 34 11.72 -3.60 0.54
C LYS A 34 10.93 -2.59 -0.29
N SER A 35 11.26 -1.31 -0.12
CA SER A 35 10.69 -0.24 -0.95
C SER A 35 11.16 -0.40 -2.39
N PHE A 36 10.30 -0.10 -3.36
CA PHE A 36 10.66 -0.05 -4.78
C PHE A 36 10.38 1.32 -5.42
N ASP A 37 10.13 2.34 -4.59
CA ASP A 37 9.94 3.71 -5.07
C ASP A 37 11.24 4.38 -5.55
N ASP A 38 12.41 3.80 -5.24
CA ASP A 38 13.72 4.26 -5.70
C ASP A 38 14.09 3.77 -7.12
N GLY A 39 13.25 2.93 -7.72
CA GLY A 39 13.48 2.35 -9.05
C GLY A 39 14.57 1.27 -9.10
N ASN A 40 15.22 0.93 -7.98
CA ASN A 40 16.32 -0.04 -7.94
C ASN A 40 15.89 -1.43 -7.47
N THR A 41 14.63 -1.59 -7.06
CA THR A 41 14.12 -2.85 -6.57
C THR A 41 13.20 -3.48 -7.62
N ASP A 42 13.66 -4.58 -8.22
CA ASP A 42 12.77 -5.51 -8.92
C ASP A 42 12.04 -6.37 -7.89
N VAL A 43 10.71 -6.30 -7.90
CA VAL A 43 9.83 -7.02 -6.98
C VAL A 43 9.96 -8.54 -7.16
N GLN A 44 10.11 -9.02 -8.39
CA GLN A 44 10.25 -10.44 -8.69
C GLN A 44 11.61 -10.97 -8.25
N GLU A 45 12.67 -10.21 -8.48
CA GLU A 45 14.01 -10.54 -8.02
C GLU A 45 14.05 -10.64 -6.49
N TRP A 46 13.52 -9.62 -5.79
CA TRP A 46 13.43 -9.63 -4.33
C TRP A 46 12.65 -10.84 -3.81
N ALA A 47 11.50 -11.16 -4.41
CA ALA A 47 10.69 -12.29 -3.98
C ALA A 47 11.38 -13.64 -4.21
N ALA A 48 12.06 -13.81 -5.36
CA ALA A 48 12.80 -15.01 -5.69
C ALA A 48 13.98 -15.22 -4.73
N ASP A 49 14.76 -14.18 -4.46
CA ASP A 49 15.87 -14.23 -3.51
C ASP A 49 15.40 -14.49 -2.09
N HIS A 50 14.32 -13.83 -1.66
CA HIS A 50 13.77 -14.04 -0.32
C HIS A 50 13.27 -15.48 -0.14
N THR A 51 12.58 -16.05 -1.13
CA THR A 51 12.15 -17.46 -1.10
C THR A 51 13.33 -18.42 -1.06
N ARG A 52 14.42 -18.10 -1.76
CA ARG A 52 15.66 -18.91 -1.77
C ARG A 52 16.38 -18.90 -0.42
N LEU A 53 16.38 -17.77 0.27
CA LEU A 53 17.06 -17.59 1.56
C LEU A 53 16.26 -18.15 2.74
N TYR A 54 14.93 -18.11 2.65
CA TYR A 54 14.04 -18.48 3.75
C TYR A 54 13.07 -19.58 3.35
N ALA A 55 13.31 -20.79 3.85
CA ALA A 55 12.49 -21.96 3.55
C ALA A 55 11.01 -21.72 3.91
N GLY A 56 10.14 -21.92 2.92
CA GLY A 56 8.70 -21.75 3.07
C GLY A 56 8.23 -20.29 3.04
N HIS A 57 9.06 -19.30 2.71
CA HIS A 57 8.63 -17.91 2.48
C HIS A 57 8.25 -17.69 1.02
N ASP A 58 7.26 -18.43 0.53
CA ASP A 58 6.82 -18.53 -0.86
C ASP A 58 5.72 -17.52 -1.25
N ARG A 59 5.27 -16.70 -0.31
CA ARG A 59 4.18 -15.74 -0.50
C ARG A 59 4.63 -14.33 -0.15
N TYR A 60 4.38 -13.41 -1.08
CA TYR A 60 4.62 -11.98 -0.92
C TYR A 60 3.41 -11.17 -1.39
N ARG A 61 3.36 -9.89 -1.01
CA ARG A 61 2.37 -8.93 -1.49
C ARG A 61 3.02 -7.58 -1.79
N ILE A 62 2.44 -6.87 -2.74
CA ILE A 62 2.74 -5.47 -3.00
C ILE A 62 1.80 -4.63 -2.14
N VAL A 63 2.38 -3.71 -1.37
CA VAL A 63 1.63 -2.81 -0.51
C VAL A 63 1.78 -1.39 -1.02
N SER A 64 0.67 -0.66 -1.06
CA SER A 64 0.62 0.78 -1.30
C SER A 64 0.00 1.45 -0.08
N GLN A 65 0.67 2.46 0.46
CA GLN A 65 0.18 3.25 1.58
C GLN A 65 0.16 4.72 1.21
N VAL A 66 -1.03 5.31 1.33
CA VAL A 66 -1.25 6.75 1.17
C VAL A 66 -1.52 7.34 2.54
N GLY A 67 -0.79 8.40 2.89
CA GLY A 67 -1.08 9.21 4.07
C GLY A 67 -2.09 10.29 3.70
N LEU A 68 -3.25 10.31 4.36
CA LEU A 68 -4.24 11.38 4.20
C LEU A 68 -4.60 11.96 5.56
N ILE A 69 -4.75 13.28 5.62
CA ILE A 69 -5.25 14.00 6.79
C ILE A 69 -6.66 14.48 6.46
N LEU A 70 -7.65 13.98 7.20
CA LEU A 70 -8.99 14.55 7.16
C LEU A 70 -9.05 15.69 8.16
N ALA A 71 -9.05 16.93 7.66
CA ALA A 71 -9.38 18.06 8.51
C ALA A 71 -10.79 17.87 9.08
N PRO A 72 -11.02 18.05 10.39
CA PRO A 72 -12.35 17.98 10.97
C PRO A 72 -13.22 19.07 10.33
N THR A 73 -14.33 18.67 9.73
CA THR A 73 -15.32 19.62 9.23
C THR A 73 -15.96 20.28 10.43
N MET A 74 -15.66 21.56 10.70
CA MET A 74 -16.46 22.36 11.61
C MET A 74 -17.84 22.50 10.97
N ALA A 75 -18.82 21.73 11.46
CA ALA A 75 -20.22 21.98 11.15
C ALA A 75 -20.59 23.35 11.76
N PRO A 76 -21.23 24.27 11.00
CA PRO A 76 -21.87 25.44 11.56
C PRO A 76 -23.05 25.06 12.46
#